data_AF-A0A812PJ47-F1
#
_entry.id   AF-A0A812PJ47-F1
#
_cell.length_a   1.000
_cell.length_b   1.000
_cell.length_c   1.000
_cell.angle_alpha   90.00
_cell.angle_beta   90.00
_cell.angle_gamma   90.00
#
_symmetry.space_group_name_H-M   'P 1'
#
loop_
_entity.id
_entity.type
_entity.pdbx_description
1 polymer ?
#
loop_
_entity_poly.entity_id
_entity_poly.type
_entity_poly.pdbx_seq_one_letter_code
_entity_poly.pdbx_strand_id
1 'polypeptide(L)'
;MSWFIFCSSDAACQAIRELVLSEVEYKVQEKTDEMWSRGKQVVAQMKQRHQQTVQQHLDEIASLQKSSQDLEEENLRLKQIVQELATKLAAVGGNYLNGKKDFSPDSCASTTAEEPEVTKHAEAPMPYTPRPRVDPDAMVLPEVPGFPLPTSPIPLSPAAPISLAESLGQVTPQRQPLSLVNSLTPTMEMPSPFTVNGRAGAGMIGGNGIYSFTLRKADGAELGLNVSHSTEERVLCVESIRPGGAVDSWNRQCLGGPVAEKAVRHGDRIISVNHICYDPNKMLQECKEKQLLKLTIARGNVSLPSAPTQ
;
A
#
# COMPACT_ATOMS: atom_id res chain seq x y z
N MET A 1 -60.12 47.50 36.93
CA MET A 1 -59.90 46.07 37.22
C MET A 1 -59.34 45.28 36.03
N SER A 2 -59.65 45.63 34.77
CA SER A 2 -59.17 44.87 33.60
C SER A 2 -57.64 44.88 33.38
N TRP A 3 -56.94 45.97 33.71
CA TRP A 3 -55.47 46.07 33.57
C TRP A 3 -54.67 45.14 34.51
N PHE A 4 -55.21 44.81 35.69
CA PHE A 4 -54.54 43.89 36.64
C PHE A 4 -54.54 42.43 36.15
N ILE A 5 -55.55 42.05 35.35
CA ILE A 5 -55.65 40.69 34.78
C ILE A 5 -54.60 40.51 33.67
N PHE A 6 -54.34 41.57 32.88
CA PHE A 6 -53.39 41.51 31.77
C PHE A 6 -51.93 41.40 32.23
N CYS A 7 -51.56 42.13 33.29
CA CYS A 7 -50.21 42.08 33.85
C CYS A 7 -49.87 40.70 34.46
N SER A 8 -50.86 40.04 35.07
CA SER A 8 -50.70 38.69 35.65
C SER A 8 -50.45 37.62 34.57
N SER A 9 -51.09 37.75 33.39
CA SER A 9 -50.90 36.82 32.28
C SER A 9 -49.50 36.91 31.68
N ASP A 10 -48.94 38.12 31.57
CA ASP A 10 -47.59 38.33 31.01
C ASP A 10 -46.51 37.75 31.95
N ALA A 11 -46.65 37.96 33.26
CA ALA A 11 -45.75 37.39 34.26
C ALA A 11 -45.75 35.84 34.22
N ALA A 12 -46.91 35.21 34.04
CA ALA A 12 -47.02 33.76 33.91
C ALA A 12 -46.37 33.25 32.61
N CYS A 13 -46.57 33.94 31.48
CA CYS A 13 -45.94 33.59 30.21
C CYS A 13 -44.41 33.72 30.27
N GLN A 14 -43.89 34.77 30.91
CA GLN A 14 -42.46 34.95 31.13
C GLN A 14 -41.88 33.84 32.01
N ALA A 15 -42.55 33.49 33.11
CA ALA A 15 -42.10 32.40 33.98
C ALA A 15 -42.04 31.04 33.27
N ILE A 16 -43.04 30.72 32.43
CA ILE A 16 -43.04 29.48 31.63
C ILE A 16 -41.90 29.49 30.61
N ARG A 17 -41.65 30.63 29.96
CA ARG A 17 -40.55 30.76 28.98
C ARG A 17 -39.19 30.53 29.63
N GLU A 18 -38.91 31.19 30.76
CA GLU A 18 -37.66 31.01 31.51
C GLU A 18 -37.48 29.56 31.95
N LEU A 19 -38.54 28.92 32.44
CA LEU A 19 -38.50 27.50 32.82
C LEU A 19 -38.14 26.60 31.62
N VAL A 20 -38.81 26.78 30.47
CA VAL A 20 -38.54 25.98 29.26
C VAL A 20 -37.12 26.21 28.75
N LEU A 21 -36.63 27.45 28.75
CA LEU A 21 -35.26 27.75 28.34
C LEU A 21 -34.24 27.07 29.25
N SER A 22 -34.43 27.15 30.57
CA SER A 22 -33.55 26.50 31.53
C SER A 22 -33.51 24.97 31.38
N GLU A 23 -34.66 24.34 31.09
CA GLU A 23 -34.74 22.91 30.85
C GLU A 23 -34.04 22.51 29.55
N VAL A 24 -34.20 23.31 28.49
CA VAL A 24 -33.54 23.08 27.20
C VAL A 24 -32.02 23.23 27.34
N GLU A 25 -31.53 24.28 28.01
CA GLU A 25 -30.11 24.48 28.27
C GLU A 25 -29.53 23.33 29.10
N TYR A 26 -30.22 22.90 30.16
CA TYR A 26 -29.83 21.73 30.96
C TYR A 26 -29.72 20.47 30.09
N LYS A 27 -30.71 20.20 29.24
CA LYS A 27 -30.71 19.04 28.35
C LYS A 27 -29.61 19.09 27.29
N VAL A 28 -29.33 20.26 26.74
CA VAL A 28 -28.23 20.47 25.78
C VAL A 28 -26.89 20.25 26.47
N GLN A 29 -26.72 20.74 27.70
CA GLN A 29 -25.51 20.54 28.48
C GLN A 29 -25.30 19.05 28.82
N GLU A 30 -26.33 18.36 29.30
CA GLU A 30 -26.32 16.92 29.58
C GLU A 30 -25.87 16.12 28.34
N LYS A 31 -26.42 16.43 27.16
CA LYS A 31 -26.04 15.78 25.90
C LYS A 31 -24.63 16.12 25.44
N THR A 32 -24.18 17.35 25.68
CA THR A 32 -22.82 17.78 25.38
C THR A 32 -21.81 17.02 26.24
N ASP A 33 -22.09 16.88 27.53
CA ASP A 33 -21.25 16.14 28.47
C ASP A 33 -21.23 14.63 28.15
N GLU A 34 -22.39 14.06 27.77
CA GLU A 34 -22.48 12.67 27.31
C GLU A 34 -21.63 12.43 26.05
N MET A 35 -21.74 13.29 25.05
CA MET A 35 -20.94 13.20 23.82
C MET A 35 -19.45 13.41 24.09
N TRP A 36 -19.10 14.36 24.96
CA TRP A 36 -17.72 14.62 25.37
C TRP A 36 -17.10 13.43 26.10
N SER A 37 -17.85 12.82 27.01
CA SER A 37 -17.44 11.61 27.72
C SER A 37 -17.20 10.44 26.77
N ARG A 38 -18.13 10.21 25.81
CA ARG A 38 -17.95 9.21 24.74
C ARG A 38 -16.72 9.49 23.87
N GLY A 39 -16.51 10.75 23.48
CA GLY A 39 -15.34 11.17 22.71
C GLY A 39 -14.04 10.86 23.45
N LYS A 40 -13.95 11.21 24.74
CA LYS A 40 -12.80 10.88 25.59
C LYS A 40 -12.54 9.39 25.66
N GLN A 41 -13.58 8.58 25.82
CA GLN A 41 -13.47 7.12 25.87
C GLN A 41 -12.92 6.55 24.55
N VAL A 42 -13.42 7.02 23.40
CA VAL A 42 -12.95 6.59 22.08
C VAL A 42 -11.49 6.98 21.86
N VAL A 43 -11.08 8.20 22.22
CA VAL A 43 -9.69 8.66 22.10
C VAL A 43 -8.77 7.84 23.00
N ALA A 44 -9.18 7.54 24.24
CA ALA A 44 -8.42 6.68 25.14
C ALA A 44 -8.26 5.26 24.57
N GLN A 45 -9.33 4.67 24.04
CA GLN A 45 -9.29 3.36 23.40
C GLN A 45 -8.39 3.35 22.16
N MET A 46 -8.46 4.38 21.33
CA MET A 46 -7.62 4.53 20.15
C MET A 46 -6.13 4.65 20.53
N LYS A 47 -5.81 5.48 21.54
CA LYS A 47 -4.44 5.59 22.08
C LYS A 47 -3.92 4.24 22.59
N GLN A 48 -4.76 3.49 23.30
CA GLN A 48 -4.40 2.16 23.80
C GLN A 48 -4.13 1.17 22.66
N ARG A 49 -4.97 1.13 21.61
CA ARG A 49 -4.73 0.27 20.45
C ARG A 49 -3.43 0.63 19.74
N HIS A 50 -3.19 1.93 19.55
CA HIS A 50 -1.94 2.39 18.94
C HIS A 50 -0.73 1.94 19.77
N GLN A 51 -0.79 2.11 21.10
CA GLN A 51 0.27 1.64 22.01
C GLN A 51 0.48 0.12 21.92
N GLN A 52 -0.58 -0.67 21.80
CA GLN A 52 -0.49 -2.14 21.62
C GLN A 52 0.18 -2.50 20.30
N THR A 53 -0.17 -1.85 19.19
CA THR A 53 0.45 -2.09 17.89
C THR A 53 1.92 -1.71 17.89
N VAL A 54 2.28 -0.57 18.51
CA VAL A 54 3.68 -0.17 18.66
C VAL A 54 4.45 -1.21 19.48
N GLN A 55 3.88 -1.69 20.59
CA GLN A 55 4.51 -2.73 21.40
C GLN A 55 4.68 -4.04 20.61
N GLN A 56 3.67 -4.45 19.85
CA GLN A 56 3.73 -5.65 19.02
C GLN A 56 4.88 -5.58 18.00
N HIS A 57 5.06 -4.44 17.33
CA HIS A 57 6.17 -4.26 16.39
C HIS A 57 7.52 -4.24 17.08
N LEU A 58 7.64 -3.68 18.29
CA LEU A 58 8.87 -3.74 19.07
C LEU A 58 9.24 -5.18 19.44
N ASP A 59 8.25 -5.98 19.86
CA ASP A 59 8.46 -7.39 20.21
C ASP A 59 8.87 -8.23 18.98
N GLU A 60 8.27 -7.95 17.81
CA GLU A 60 8.62 -8.59 16.54
C GLU A 60 10.06 -8.24 16.10
N ILE A 61 10.47 -6.97 16.22
CA ILE A 61 11.85 -6.54 15.96
C ILE A 61 12.82 -7.25 16.91
N ALA A 62 12.50 -7.35 18.20
CA ALA A 62 13.35 -8.04 19.17
C ALA A 62 13.49 -9.54 18.85
N SER A 63 12.41 -10.19 18.41
CA SER A 63 12.42 -11.59 17.98
C SER A 63 13.33 -11.81 16.76
N LEU A 64 13.24 -10.93 15.76
CA LEU A 64 14.08 -10.98 14.56
C LEU A 64 15.56 -10.73 14.89
N GLN A 65 15.86 -9.78 15.77
CA GLN A 65 17.22 -9.53 16.22
C GLN A 65 17.83 -10.74 16.91
N LYS A 66 17.06 -11.40 17.78
CA LYS A 66 17.51 -12.64 18.44
C LYS A 66 17.76 -13.75 17.42
N SER A 67 16.84 -13.97 16.49
CA SER A 67 17.02 -14.98 15.43
C SER A 67 18.25 -14.68 14.57
N SER A 68 18.56 -13.41 14.30
CA SER A 68 19.77 -13.01 13.58
C SER A 68 21.03 -13.37 14.35
N GLN A 69 21.06 -13.13 15.67
CA GLN A 69 22.18 -13.49 16.53
C GLN A 69 22.41 -15.00 16.57
N ASP A 70 21.34 -15.78 16.74
CA ASP A 70 21.42 -17.25 16.76
C ASP A 70 22.00 -17.78 15.43
N LEU A 71 21.56 -17.22 14.29
CA LEU A 71 22.09 -17.57 12.96
C LEU A 71 23.55 -17.15 12.78
N GLU A 72 23.97 -16.01 13.33
CA GLU A 72 25.37 -15.56 13.31
C GLU A 72 26.28 -16.50 14.13
N GLU A 73 25.82 -16.95 15.30
CA GLU A 73 26.52 -17.93 16.12
C GLU A 73 26.66 -19.28 15.41
N GLU A 74 25.61 -19.77 14.76
CA GLU A 74 25.66 -20.99 13.95
C GLU A 74 26.61 -20.84 12.75
N ASN A 75 26.57 -19.69 12.07
CA ASN A 75 27.47 -19.41 10.96
C ASN A 75 28.94 -19.41 11.41
N LEU A 76 29.23 -18.81 12.58
CA LEU A 76 30.55 -18.85 13.20
C LEU A 76 30.98 -20.29 13.52
N ARG A 77 30.08 -21.09 14.11
CA ARG A 77 30.32 -22.50 14.42
C ARG A 77 30.62 -23.32 13.16
N LEU A 78 29.86 -23.12 12.08
CA LEU A 78 30.08 -23.82 10.81
C LEU A 78 31.41 -23.43 10.18
N LYS A 79 31.78 -22.13 10.21
CA LYS A 79 33.09 -21.66 9.74
C LYS A 79 34.24 -22.35 10.48
N GLN A 80 34.14 -22.51 11.81
CA GLN A 80 35.13 -23.24 12.61
C GLN A 80 35.24 -24.71 12.17
N ILE A 81 34.12 -25.39 11.98
CA ILE A 81 34.10 -26.80 11.52
C ILE A 81 34.74 -26.93 10.13
N VAL A 82 34.40 -26.03 9.20
CA VAL A 82 34.99 -26.02 7.86
C VAL A 82 36.50 -25.78 7.91
N GLN A 83 36.98 -24.86 8.75
CA GLN A 83 38.40 -24.60 8.94
C GLN A 83 39.14 -25.80 9.55
N GLU A 84 38.52 -26.49 10.51
CA GLU A 84 39.06 -27.70 11.10
C GLU A 84 39.17 -28.83 10.06
N LEU A 85 38.11 -29.04 9.27
CA LEU A 85 38.11 -30.03 8.18
C LEU A 85 39.16 -29.70 7.11
N ALA A 86 39.30 -28.43 6.72
CA ALA A 86 40.33 -27.99 5.79
C ALA A 86 41.74 -28.26 6.33
N THR A 87 41.97 -28.03 7.63
CA THR A 87 43.25 -28.31 8.29
C THR A 87 43.56 -29.80 8.32
N LYS A 88 42.57 -30.65 8.63
CA LYS A 88 42.69 -32.12 8.58
C LYS A 88 42.99 -32.62 7.16
N LEU A 89 42.31 -32.08 6.15
CA LEU A 89 42.56 -32.43 4.75
C LEU A 89 43.96 -32.02 4.30
N ALA A 90 44.45 -30.84 4.69
CA ALA A 90 45.80 -30.39 4.38
C ALA A 90 46.87 -31.33 4.97
N ALA A 91 46.67 -31.80 6.21
CA ALA A 91 47.58 -32.76 6.86
C ALA A 91 47.62 -34.13 6.16
N VAL A 92 46.49 -34.61 5.63
CA VAL A 92 46.43 -35.88 4.89
C VAL A 92 46.98 -35.73 3.47
N GLY A 93 46.67 -34.63 2.79
CA GLY A 93 47.07 -34.36 1.39
C GLY A 93 48.56 -34.09 1.21
N GLY A 94 49.22 -33.45 2.19
CA GLY A 94 50.66 -33.17 2.13
C GLY A 94 51.54 -34.42 2.02
N ASN A 95 51.08 -35.57 2.54
CA ASN A 95 51.83 -36.82 2.48
C ASN A 95 51.71 -37.53 1.13
N TYR A 96 50.66 -37.27 0.35
CA TYR A 96 50.43 -37.95 -0.94
C TYR A 96 51.18 -37.30 -2.11
N LEU A 97 51.44 -35.99 -2.06
CA LEU A 97 52.11 -35.27 -3.17
C LEU A 97 53.63 -35.23 -3.06
N ASN A 98 54.22 -35.51 -1.89
CA ASN A 98 55.68 -35.49 -1.72
C ASN A 98 56.41 -36.78 -2.17
N GLY A 99 55.67 -37.80 -2.64
CA GLY A 99 56.20 -39.14 -2.91
C GLY A 99 56.59 -39.46 -4.37
N LYS A 100 56.48 -38.53 -5.33
CA LYS A 100 56.77 -38.84 -6.74
C LYS A 100 57.47 -37.66 -7.46
N LYS A 101 58.77 -37.51 -7.20
CA LYS A 101 59.69 -36.95 -8.22
C LYS A 101 59.77 -37.99 -9.35
N ASP A 102 59.88 -37.57 -10.60
CA ASP A 102 59.95 -38.40 -11.82
C ASP A 102 58.61 -38.62 -12.55
N PHE A 103 57.83 -37.55 -12.79
CA PHE A 103 56.94 -37.52 -13.95
C PHE A 103 57.27 -36.31 -14.82
N SER A 104 57.83 -36.62 -16.00
CA SER A 104 58.21 -35.69 -17.05
C SER A 104 56.98 -34.96 -17.60
N PRO A 105 57.06 -33.63 -17.86
CA PRO A 105 55.96 -32.85 -18.38
C PRO A 105 56.01 -32.88 -19.91
N ASP A 106 55.29 -33.81 -20.54
CA ASP A 106 54.96 -33.66 -21.96
C ASP A 106 53.51 -34.03 -22.21
N SER A 107 52.82 -33.08 -22.84
CA SER A 107 51.65 -33.29 -23.70
C SER A 107 50.33 -33.68 -23.03
N CYS A 108 49.45 -32.69 -22.86
CA CYS A 108 48.24 -32.64 -23.69
C CYS A 108 47.61 -31.25 -23.59
N ALA A 109 47.61 -30.54 -24.73
CA ALA A 109 46.84 -29.33 -24.93
C ALA A 109 45.35 -29.69 -25.04
N SER A 110 44.48 -28.98 -24.32
CA SER A 110 43.06 -28.86 -24.66
C SER A 110 42.49 -27.56 -24.11
N THR A 111 42.29 -26.65 -25.06
CA THR A 111 41.20 -25.68 -25.20
C THR A 111 40.84 -24.84 -23.97
N THR A 112 41.45 -23.67 -23.94
CA THR A 112 40.97 -22.43 -23.33
C THR A 112 39.62 -22.02 -23.95
N ALA A 113 38.56 -22.04 -23.14
CA ALA A 113 37.40 -21.16 -23.32
C ALA A 113 37.51 -20.05 -22.26
N GLU A 114 37.55 -18.81 -22.74
CA GLU A 114 37.52 -17.58 -21.92
C GLU A 114 36.24 -17.50 -21.08
N GLU A 115 36.40 -17.25 -19.78
CA GLU A 115 35.40 -16.68 -18.89
C GLU A 115 36.13 -15.73 -17.90
N PRO A 116 35.58 -14.55 -17.56
CA PRO A 116 36.39 -13.37 -17.26
C PRO A 116 36.91 -13.28 -15.82
N GLU A 117 38.01 -12.54 -15.68
CA GLU A 117 38.66 -12.14 -14.43
C GLU A 117 37.70 -11.51 -13.43
N VAL A 118 37.58 -12.13 -12.26
CA VAL A 118 37.24 -11.44 -11.00
C VAL A 118 38.46 -11.53 -10.09
N THR A 119 39.16 -10.40 -10.02
CA THR A 119 40.35 -10.12 -9.23
C THR A 119 40.07 -10.36 -7.74
N LYS A 120 40.69 -11.39 -7.16
CA LYS A 120 40.74 -11.61 -5.72
C LYS A 120 41.99 -10.94 -5.15
N HIS A 121 41.82 -9.75 -4.57
CA HIS A 121 42.78 -9.24 -3.60
C HIS A 121 42.41 -9.78 -2.21
N ALA A 122 43.32 -10.60 -1.67
CA ALA A 122 43.32 -11.02 -0.28
C ALA A 122 43.77 -9.84 0.59
N GLU A 123 42.94 -9.45 1.56
CA GLU A 123 43.28 -8.46 2.58
C GLU A 123 43.22 -9.13 3.96
N ALA A 124 44.33 -8.99 4.69
CA ALA A 124 44.55 -9.55 6.02
C ALA A 124 43.70 -8.82 7.09
N PRO A 125 43.38 -9.46 8.23
CA PRO A 125 42.57 -8.85 9.27
C PRO A 125 43.39 -7.85 10.08
N MET A 126 43.09 -6.56 9.93
CA MET A 126 43.65 -5.50 10.77
C MET A 126 42.85 -5.35 12.08
N PRO A 127 43.51 -5.07 13.22
CA PRO A 127 42.85 -4.84 14.50
C PRO A 127 42.19 -3.46 14.53
N TYR A 128 40.87 -3.43 14.69
CA TYR A 128 40.11 -2.19 14.81
C TYR A 128 40.36 -1.53 16.17
N THR A 129 41.15 -0.46 16.17
CA THR A 129 41.15 0.55 17.22
C THR A 129 40.17 1.66 16.84
N PRO A 130 39.28 2.10 17.74
CA PRO A 130 38.35 3.18 17.43
C PRO A 130 39.09 4.52 17.49
N ARG A 131 39.36 5.12 16.32
CA ARG A 131 39.76 6.53 16.22
C ARG A 131 38.52 7.40 15.99
N PRO A 132 38.40 8.54 16.71
CA PRO A 132 37.33 9.51 16.47
C PRO A 132 37.60 10.23 15.15
N ARG A 133 36.66 10.14 14.20
CA ARG A 133 36.70 10.91 12.95
C ARG A 133 36.29 12.35 13.21
N VAL A 134 37.24 13.25 13.02
CA VAL A 134 37.01 14.66 12.72
C VAL A 134 37.32 14.79 11.24
N ASP A 135 36.29 14.89 10.39
CA ASP A 135 36.46 15.25 8.98
C ASP A 135 35.92 16.67 8.76
N PRO A 136 36.78 17.62 8.36
CA PRO A 136 36.42 18.95 7.94
C PRO A 136 36.28 18.97 6.42
N ASP A 137 35.09 18.69 5.90
CA ASP A 137 34.61 19.28 4.64
C ASP A 137 33.12 18.97 4.48
N ALA A 138 32.32 19.91 4.95
CA ALA A 138 30.89 19.93 4.73
C ALA A 138 30.65 20.22 3.24
N MET A 139 30.23 19.20 2.48
CA MET A 139 29.62 19.42 1.18
C MET A 139 28.39 20.32 1.35
N VAL A 140 28.56 21.58 0.96
CA VAL A 140 27.49 22.56 0.83
C VAL A 140 26.55 22.08 -0.27
N LEU A 141 25.33 21.68 0.13
CA LEU A 141 24.23 21.45 -0.80
C LEU A 141 23.90 22.78 -1.51
N PRO A 142 23.71 22.79 -2.84
CA PRO A 142 23.30 24.00 -3.55
C PRO A 142 21.94 24.48 -3.02
N GLU A 143 21.87 25.77 -2.76
CA GLU A 143 20.70 26.46 -2.23
C GLU A 143 19.52 26.33 -3.20
N VAL A 144 18.41 25.77 -2.71
CA VAL A 144 17.18 25.60 -3.49
C VAL A 144 16.61 26.98 -3.79
N PRO A 145 16.38 27.37 -5.06
CA PRO A 145 15.80 28.67 -5.39
C PRO A 145 14.45 28.83 -4.68
N GLY A 146 14.32 29.93 -3.93
CA GLY A 146 13.15 30.21 -3.10
C GLY A 146 11.85 30.14 -3.91
N PHE A 147 10.89 29.38 -3.39
CA PHE A 147 9.54 29.32 -3.94
C PHE A 147 8.94 30.74 -3.99
N PRO A 148 8.37 31.18 -5.12
CA PRO A 148 7.76 32.50 -5.24
C PRO A 148 6.49 32.57 -4.39
N LEU A 149 6.63 33.05 -3.16
CA LEU A 149 5.51 33.45 -2.32
C LEU A 149 5.09 34.88 -2.70
N PRO A 150 3.81 35.14 -3.02
CA PRO A 150 3.34 36.48 -3.33
C PRO A 150 3.41 37.37 -2.08
N THR A 151 4.37 38.29 -2.07
CA THR A 151 4.53 39.33 -1.05
C THR A 151 3.45 40.40 -1.24
N SER A 152 2.31 40.21 -0.59
CA SER A 152 1.40 41.32 -0.28
C SER A 152 1.79 41.92 1.08
N PRO A 153 1.97 43.25 1.20
CA PRO A 153 2.33 43.88 2.46
C PRO A 153 1.14 43.86 3.43
N ILE A 154 1.27 43.07 4.50
CA ILE A 154 0.34 43.07 5.63
C ILE A 154 0.83 44.12 6.64
N PRO A 155 0.01 45.11 7.04
CA PRO A 155 0.38 46.09 8.05
C PRO A 155 0.53 45.44 9.43
N LEU A 156 1.67 45.73 10.07
CA LEU A 156 2.06 45.27 11.40
C LEU A 156 1.08 45.78 12.47
N SER A 157 0.48 44.85 13.22
CA SER A 157 -0.08 45.10 14.55
C SER A 157 0.55 44.13 15.56
N PRO A 158 0.84 44.57 16.80
CA PRO A 158 1.67 43.82 17.74
C PRO A 158 0.95 42.61 18.33
N ALA A 159 1.76 41.58 18.58
CA ALA A 159 1.42 40.21 18.90
C ALA A 159 0.60 40.03 20.19
N ALA A 160 -0.48 39.25 20.07
CA ALA A 160 -1.05 38.46 21.16
C ALA A 160 -0.86 36.97 20.82
N PRO A 161 -0.56 36.09 21.79
CA PRO A 161 -0.31 34.67 21.53
C PRO A 161 -1.60 33.96 21.11
N ILE A 162 -1.59 33.40 19.89
CA ILE A 162 -2.72 32.71 19.28
C ILE A 162 -2.87 31.33 19.93
N SER A 163 -3.94 31.18 20.71
CA SER A 163 -4.36 29.92 21.33
C SER A 163 -5.18 29.11 20.32
N LEU A 164 -4.68 27.94 19.91
CA LEU A 164 -5.28 27.05 18.89
C LEU A 164 -6.61 26.36 19.31
N ALA A 165 -7.22 26.79 20.42
CA ALA A 165 -8.46 26.21 20.93
C ALA A 165 -9.74 26.82 20.31
N GLU A 166 -9.63 27.89 19.52
CA GLU A 166 -10.79 28.72 19.12
C GLU A 166 -11.27 28.49 17.66
N SER A 167 -10.76 27.45 16.98
CA SER A 167 -11.15 27.14 15.58
C SER A 167 -12.21 26.05 15.44
N LEU A 168 -12.78 25.56 16.55
CA LEU A 168 -13.80 24.51 16.55
C LEU A 168 -15.07 24.98 17.28
N GLY A 169 -15.77 25.93 16.67
CA GLY A 169 -17.16 26.16 17.02
C GLY A 169 -17.69 27.52 16.59
N GLN A 170 -18.30 27.59 15.39
CA GLN A 170 -19.59 28.27 15.19
C GLN A 170 -20.10 28.11 13.74
N VAL A 171 -21.19 27.34 13.63
CA VAL A 171 -22.46 27.62 12.93
C VAL A 171 -22.49 28.00 11.43
N THR A 172 -23.34 27.24 10.73
CA THR A 172 -23.90 27.23 9.36
C THR A 172 -24.57 28.53 8.85
N PRO A 173 -25.26 28.60 7.67
CA PRO A 173 -25.13 27.93 6.36
C PRO A 173 -25.13 28.92 5.16
N GLN A 174 -24.41 28.63 4.06
CA GLN A 174 -24.70 29.23 2.75
C GLN A 174 -24.46 28.20 1.64
N ARG A 175 -25.56 27.72 1.06
CA ARG A 175 -25.57 26.96 -0.20
C ARG A 175 -25.18 27.90 -1.34
N GLN A 176 -24.10 27.58 -2.04
CA GLN A 176 -23.95 27.90 -3.46
C GLN A 176 -23.40 26.67 -4.19
N PRO A 177 -24.01 26.24 -5.31
CA PRO A 177 -23.50 25.14 -6.11
C PRO A 177 -22.33 25.64 -6.95
N LEU A 178 -21.10 25.25 -6.60
CA LEU A 178 -19.95 25.46 -7.47
C LEU A 178 -19.93 24.39 -8.57
N SER A 179 -20.40 24.79 -9.74
CA SER A 179 -20.25 24.06 -11.00
C SER A 179 -18.77 24.02 -11.39
N LEU A 180 -18.08 22.93 -11.06
CA LEU A 180 -16.76 22.60 -11.63
C LEU A 180 -16.95 21.73 -12.88
N VAL A 181 -17.46 22.35 -13.93
CA VAL A 181 -17.36 21.85 -15.30
C VAL A 181 -16.67 22.93 -16.13
N ASN A 182 -15.66 22.48 -16.87
CA ASN A 182 -14.83 23.19 -17.85
C ASN A 182 -13.45 23.64 -17.38
N SER A 183 -12.50 23.35 -18.26
CA SER A 183 -11.06 23.69 -18.26
C SER A 183 -10.24 22.63 -17.51
N LEU A 184 -9.43 21.78 -18.14
CA LEU A 184 -8.53 22.00 -19.27
C LEU A 184 -8.23 20.67 -19.98
N THR A 185 -8.43 20.63 -21.30
CA THR A 185 -7.75 19.69 -22.21
C THR A 185 -6.58 20.43 -22.86
N PRO A 186 -5.32 19.98 -22.70
CA PRO A 186 -4.27 20.34 -23.64
C PRO A 186 -4.27 19.34 -24.79
N THR A 187 -4.70 19.84 -25.95
CA THR A 187 -4.53 19.20 -27.27
C THR A 187 -3.03 19.15 -27.58
N MET A 188 -2.40 17.98 -27.47
CA MET A 188 -1.17 17.69 -28.20
C MET A 188 -1.51 16.71 -29.31
N GLU A 189 -1.57 17.23 -30.53
CA GLU A 189 -1.58 16.46 -31.76
C GLU A 189 -0.24 15.74 -31.92
N MET A 190 -0.28 14.42 -32.05
CA MET A 190 0.80 13.62 -32.59
C MET A 190 0.26 12.84 -33.79
N PRO A 191 0.98 12.82 -34.92
CA PRO A 191 0.49 12.26 -36.18
C PRO A 191 0.50 10.72 -36.13
N SER A 192 -0.65 10.16 -36.48
CA SER A 192 -0.85 8.74 -36.74
C SER A 192 -0.22 8.31 -38.07
N PRO A 193 0.26 7.08 -38.18
CA PRO A 193 0.04 6.29 -39.38
C PRO A 193 -0.91 5.12 -39.06
N PHE A 194 -1.61 4.64 -40.09
CA PHE A 194 -2.55 3.51 -40.12
C PHE A 194 -4.02 3.85 -39.87
N THR A 195 -4.60 4.58 -40.81
CA THR A 195 -5.99 4.36 -41.23
C THR A 195 -6.09 3.02 -41.95
N VAL A 196 -6.77 2.05 -41.36
CA VAL A 196 -7.47 1.00 -42.12
C VAL A 196 -8.89 0.88 -41.60
N ASN A 197 -9.78 1.49 -42.37
CA ASN A 197 -11.16 1.10 -42.68
C ASN A 197 -11.98 0.33 -41.65
N GLY A 198 -13.06 1.00 -41.25
CA GLY A 198 -14.24 0.36 -40.71
C GLY A 198 -14.81 -0.70 -41.66
N ARG A 199 -15.15 -1.83 -41.06
CA ARG A 199 -16.17 -2.74 -41.58
C ARG A 199 -16.82 -3.43 -40.40
N ALA A 200 -18.09 -3.11 -40.19
CA ALA A 200 -19.00 -3.97 -39.45
C ALA A 200 -18.93 -5.37 -40.08
N GLY A 201 -18.43 -6.31 -39.28
CA GLY A 201 -18.25 -7.69 -39.67
C GLY A 201 -18.11 -8.50 -38.39
N ALA A 202 -19.22 -9.10 -37.98
CA ALA A 202 -19.22 -10.20 -37.03
C ALA A 202 -18.22 -11.25 -37.51
N GLY A 203 -17.08 -11.33 -36.84
CA GLY A 203 -15.96 -12.21 -37.17
C GLY A 203 -15.35 -12.72 -35.88
N MET A 204 -15.89 -13.84 -35.39
CA MET A 204 -15.31 -14.68 -34.36
C MET A 204 -13.90 -15.11 -34.78
N ILE A 205 -12.85 -14.40 -34.35
CA ILE A 205 -11.48 -14.90 -34.42
C ILE A 205 -10.79 -14.67 -33.07
N GLY A 206 -10.94 -15.66 -32.20
CA GLY A 206 -9.80 -16.39 -31.62
C GLY A 206 -8.75 -15.64 -30.79
N GLY A 207 -8.98 -14.42 -30.34
CA GLY A 207 -8.19 -13.87 -29.24
C GLY A 207 -8.59 -14.63 -27.98
N ASN A 208 -7.70 -15.47 -27.42
CA ASN A 208 -7.89 -16.05 -26.10
C ASN A 208 -8.31 -14.89 -25.18
N GLY A 209 -9.57 -14.88 -24.74
CA GLY A 209 -10.18 -13.77 -24.00
C GLY A 209 -9.60 -13.57 -22.60
N ILE A 210 -8.36 -13.99 -22.40
CA ILE A 210 -7.60 -13.89 -21.18
C ILE A 210 -6.85 -12.57 -21.18
N TYR A 211 -7.12 -11.75 -20.17
CA TYR A 211 -6.41 -10.51 -19.95
C TYR A 211 -6.12 -10.34 -18.46
N SER A 212 -5.07 -9.59 -18.14
CA SER A 212 -4.75 -9.24 -16.76
C SER A 212 -4.66 -7.73 -16.58
N PHE A 213 -4.99 -7.29 -15.37
CA PHE A 213 -4.85 -5.90 -14.94
C PHE A 213 -4.58 -5.84 -13.45
N THR A 214 -4.01 -4.73 -13.00
CA THR A 214 -3.73 -4.47 -11.60
C THR A 214 -4.67 -3.39 -11.09
N LEU A 215 -5.31 -3.65 -9.96
CA LEU A 215 -6.27 -2.75 -9.31
C LEU A 215 -5.80 -2.45 -7.88
N ARG A 216 -5.84 -1.18 -7.50
CA ARG A 216 -5.60 -0.73 -6.13
C ARG A 216 -6.95 -0.42 -5.45
N LYS A 217 -7.26 -1.13 -4.38
CA LYS A 217 -8.38 -0.84 -3.48
C LYS A 217 -8.06 0.40 -2.64
N ALA A 218 -9.09 1.17 -2.32
CA ALA A 218 -8.98 2.24 -1.34
C ALA A 218 -9.08 1.65 0.07
N ASP A 219 -8.52 2.35 1.06
CA ASP A 219 -8.54 1.89 2.45
C ASP A 219 -9.99 1.77 2.95
N GLY A 220 -10.36 0.57 3.41
CA GLY A 220 -11.73 0.25 3.82
C GLY A 220 -12.72 0.01 2.68
N ALA A 221 -12.32 0.16 1.41
CA ALA A 221 -13.18 -0.13 0.27
C ALA A 221 -13.14 -1.63 -0.10
N GLU A 222 -14.30 -2.20 -0.36
CA GLU A 222 -14.43 -3.55 -0.89
C GLU A 222 -14.13 -3.58 -2.39
N LEU A 223 -13.73 -4.75 -2.91
CA LEU A 223 -13.51 -4.96 -4.33
C LEU A 223 -14.77 -4.66 -5.16
N GLY A 224 -15.95 -4.88 -4.57
CA GLY A 224 -17.25 -4.65 -5.19
C GLY A 224 -17.61 -5.70 -6.26
N LEU A 225 -17.12 -6.93 -6.11
CA LEU A 225 -17.48 -8.07 -6.94
C LEU A 225 -18.27 -9.08 -6.11
N ASN A 226 -19.39 -9.55 -6.66
CA ASN A 226 -20.04 -10.76 -6.18
C ASN A 226 -19.57 -11.92 -7.06
N VAL A 227 -18.97 -12.93 -6.43
CA VAL A 227 -18.38 -14.07 -7.13
C VAL A 227 -18.93 -15.38 -6.57
N SER A 228 -19.25 -16.30 -7.48
CA SER A 228 -19.56 -17.69 -7.14
C SER A 228 -18.33 -18.57 -7.36
N HIS A 229 -18.13 -19.55 -6.49
CA HIS A 229 -17.06 -20.55 -6.65
C HIS A 229 -17.67 -21.79 -7.30
N SER A 230 -17.13 -22.21 -8.45
CA SER A 230 -17.45 -23.52 -9.02
C SER A 230 -16.37 -24.50 -8.57
N THR A 231 -16.76 -25.53 -7.82
CA THR A 231 -15.84 -26.57 -7.30
C THR A 231 -15.18 -27.37 -8.44
N GLU A 232 -15.85 -27.47 -9.58
CA GLU A 232 -15.37 -28.24 -10.74
C GLU A 232 -14.30 -27.48 -11.54
N GLU A 233 -14.51 -26.17 -11.75
CA GLU A 233 -13.61 -25.37 -12.60
C GLU A 233 -12.43 -24.75 -11.84
N ARG A 234 -12.46 -24.72 -10.49
CA ARG A 234 -11.45 -24.08 -9.62
C ARG A 234 -11.19 -22.60 -9.97
N VAL A 235 -12.22 -21.91 -10.48
CA VAL A 235 -12.19 -20.47 -10.82
C VAL A 235 -13.31 -19.74 -10.08
N LEU A 236 -13.19 -18.41 -10.01
CA LEU A 236 -14.24 -17.54 -9.48
C LEU A 236 -15.05 -16.95 -10.63
N CYS A 237 -16.35 -17.20 -10.66
CA CYS A 237 -17.25 -16.66 -11.67
C CYS A 237 -17.85 -15.34 -11.20
N VAL A 238 -17.76 -14.30 -12.01
CA VAL A 238 -18.34 -12.99 -11.70
C VAL A 238 -19.86 -13.05 -11.89
N GLU A 239 -20.61 -13.04 -10.79
CA GLU A 239 -22.08 -13.05 -10.83
C GLU A 239 -22.61 -11.63 -11.04
N SER A 240 -22.13 -10.68 -10.25
CA SER A 240 -22.53 -9.27 -10.35
C SER A 240 -21.44 -8.31 -9.87
N ILE A 241 -21.54 -7.06 -10.31
CA ILE A 241 -20.61 -5.98 -9.97
C ILE A 241 -21.39 -4.96 -9.15
N ARG A 242 -20.92 -4.65 -7.94
CA ARG A 242 -21.57 -3.70 -7.03
C ARG A 242 -21.21 -2.27 -7.45
N PRO A 243 -22.21 -1.37 -7.59
CA PRO A 243 -21.94 0.03 -7.91
C PRO A 243 -21.15 0.71 -6.77
N GLY A 244 -20.22 1.57 -7.13
CA GLY A 244 -19.30 2.23 -6.20
C GLY A 244 -18.09 1.37 -5.78
N GLY A 245 -17.99 0.14 -6.27
CA GLY A 245 -16.84 -0.73 -6.01
C GLY A 245 -15.57 -0.33 -6.75
N ALA A 246 -14.44 -0.93 -6.35
CA ALA A 246 -13.16 -0.75 -7.04
C ALA A 246 -13.23 -1.24 -8.51
N VAL A 247 -13.90 -2.37 -8.76
CA VAL A 247 -14.04 -2.92 -10.12
C VAL A 247 -15.03 -2.13 -10.98
N ASP A 248 -16.10 -1.60 -10.38
CA ASP A 248 -17.01 -0.70 -11.08
C ASP A 248 -16.30 0.60 -11.51
N SER A 249 -15.42 1.12 -10.64
CA SER A 249 -14.56 2.27 -10.97
C SER A 249 -13.56 1.96 -12.08
N TRP A 250 -12.97 0.77 -12.08
CA TRP A 250 -12.14 0.28 -13.19
C TRP A 250 -12.93 0.22 -14.50
N ASN A 251 -14.12 -0.38 -14.48
CA ASN A 251 -14.98 -0.49 -15.66
C ASN A 251 -15.34 0.87 -16.26
N ARG A 252 -15.65 1.87 -15.41
CA ARG A 252 -15.87 3.25 -15.85
C ARG A 252 -14.66 3.83 -16.58
N GLN A 253 -13.45 3.56 -16.12
CA GLN A 253 -12.22 4.02 -16.78
C GLN A 253 -12.02 3.34 -18.15
N CYS A 254 -12.48 2.09 -18.31
CA CYS A 254 -12.39 1.39 -19.59
C CYS A 254 -13.39 1.89 -20.65
N LEU A 255 -14.53 2.50 -20.27
CA LEU A 255 -15.61 2.87 -21.20
C LEU A 255 -15.26 3.95 -22.25
N GLY A 256 -14.11 4.62 -22.13
CA GLY A 256 -13.69 5.71 -23.05
C GLY A 256 -12.36 5.48 -23.77
N GLY A 257 -11.75 4.29 -23.65
CA GLY A 257 -10.40 4.04 -24.17
C GLY A 257 -10.27 2.76 -24.99
N PRO A 258 -9.08 2.51 -25.60
CA PRO A 258 -8.76 1.27 -26.30
C PRO A 258 -8.81 0.03 -25.39
N VAL A 259 -8.99 0.23 -24.08
CA VAL A 259 -9.04 -0.78 -23.03
C VAL A 259 -10.48 -1.21 -22.72
N ALA A 260 -11.48 -0.73 -23.48
CA ALA A 260 -12.89 -1.11 -23.32
C ALA A 260 -13.12 -2.63 -23.34
N GLU A 261 -12.27 -3.37 -24.06
CA GLU A 261 -12.32 -4.84 -24.10
C GLU A 261 -11.93 -5.50 -22.77
N LYS A 262 -11.17 -4.82 -21.91
CA LYS A 262 -10.74 -5.32 -20.58
C LYS A 262 -11.66 -4.91 -19.43
N ALA A 263 -12.81 -4.32 -19.72
CA ALA A 263 -13.83 -4.06 -18.71
C ALA A 263 -14.39 -5.39 -18.20
N VAL A 264 -14.48 -5.60 -16.88
CA VAL A 264 -15.01 -6.82 -16.25
C VAL A 264 -16.52 -6.89 -16.45
N ARG A 265 -17.06 -8.04 -16.85
CA ARG A 265 -18.50 -8.25 -17.10
C ARG A 265 -19.05 -9.42 -16.28
N HIS A 266 -20.36 -9.47 -16.14
CA HIS A 266 -21.04 -10.65 -15.60
C HIS A 266 -20.71 -11.88 -16.46
N GLY A 267 -20.45 -13.01 -15.81
CA GLY A 267 -20.03 -14.26 -16.47
C GLY A 267 -18.54 -14.33 -16.84
N ASP A 268 -17.75 -13.28 -16.60
CA ASP A 268 -16.29 -13.38 -16.72
C ASP A 268 -15.74 -14.30 -15.61
N ARG A 269 -14.66 -15.04 -15.91
CA ARG A 269 -14.04 -16.00 -14.98
C ARG A 269 -12.68 -15.52 -14.53
N ILE A 270 -12.49 -15.38 -13.22
CA ILE A 270 -11.22 -15.00 -12.62
C ILE A 270 -10.41 -16.28 -12.41
N ILE A 271 -9.28 -16.38 -13.11
CA ILE A 271 -8.41 -17.55 -13.10
C ILE A 271 -7.24 -17.42 -12.13
N SER A 272 -6.83 -16.18 -11.82
CA SER A 272 -5.75 -15.92 -10.86
C SER A 272 -5.87 -14.54 -10.21
N VAL A 273 -5.50 -14.48 -8.93
CA VAL A 273 -5.36 -13.25 -8.12
C VAL A 273 -3.96 -13.26 -7.50
N ASN A 274 -3.13 -12.25 -7.80
CA ASN A 274 -1.79 -12.09 -7.18
C ASN A 274 -0.96 -13.39 -7.14
N HIS A 275 -0.90 -14.11 -8.26
CA HIS A 275 -0.18 -15.39 -8.42
C HIS A 275 -0.86 -16.63 -7.80
N ILE A 276 -1.93 -16.47 -7.02
CA ILE A 276 -2.77 -17.58 -6.58
C ILE A 276 -3.67 -18.00 -7.75
N CYS A 277 -3.64 -19.27 -8.11
CA CYS A 277 -4.44 -19.86 -9.17
C CYS A 277 -5.02 -21.20 -8.70
N TYR A 278 -6.14 -21.62 -9.29
CA TYR A 278 -6.78 -22.92 -9.03
C TYR A 278 -7.22 -23.19 -7.57
N ASP A 279 -7.34 -22.16 -6.74
CA ASP A 279 -7.83 -22.26 -5.37
C ASP A 279 -8.79 -21.08 -5.06
N PRO A 280 -10.11 -21.28 -5.22
CA PRO A 280 -11.08 -20.19 -5.08
C PRO A 280 -11.12 -19.61 -3.67
N ASN A 281 -10.85 -20.43 -2.64
CA ASN A 281 -10.86 -19.99 -1.25
C ASN A 281 -9.69 -19.06 -0.95
N LYS A 282 -8.48 -19.43 -1.40
CA LYS A 282 -7.30 -18.58 -1.26
C LYS A 282 -7.41 -17.31 -2.10
N MET A 283 -7.96 -17.40 -3.31
CA MET A 283 -8.20 -16.22 -4.15
C MET A 283 -9.17 -15.23 -3.50
N LEU A 284 -10.23 -15.72 -2.83
CA LEU A 284 -11.16 -14.87 -2.07
C LEU A 284 -10.49 -14.20 -0.87
N GLN A 285 -9.67 -14.94 -0.12
CA GLN A 285 -8.92 -14.41 1.02
C GLN A 285 -7.95 -13.31 0.59
N GLU A 286 -7.20 -13.55 -0.49
CA GLU A 286 -6.27 -12.59 -1.10
C GLU A 286 -6.97 -11.29 -1.53
N CYS A 287 -8.16 -11.40 -2.15
CA CYS A 287 -9.00 -10.26 -2.51
C CYS A 287 -9.45 -9.44 -1.29
N LYS A 288 -9.58 -10.05 -0.12
CA LYS A 288 -9.96 -9.37 1.14
C LYS A 288 -8.76 -8.68 1.78
N GLU A 289 -7.66 -9.40 1.93
CA GLU A 289 -6.49 -8.99 2.71
C GLU A 289 -5.65 -7.92 1.98
N LYS A 290 -5.42 -8.08 0.67
CA LYS A 290 -4.52 -7.18 -0.05
C LYS A 290 -5.25 -5.97 -0.63
N GLN A 291 -4.52 -4.86 -0.68
CA GLN A 291 -4.96 -3.61 -1.29
C GLN A 291 -4.59 -3.53 -2.77
N LEU A 292 -3.48 -4.14 -3.19
CA LEU A 292 -3.06 -4.21 -4.59
C LEU A 292 -3.34 -5.62 -5.13
N LEU A 293 -4.18 -5.71 -6.16
CA LEU A 293 -4.63 -6.98 -6.73
C LEU A 293 -4.32 -7.03 -8.23
N LYS A 294 -3.52 -8.00 -8.65
CA LYS A 294 -3.31 -8.38 -10.05
C LYS A 294 -4.30 -9.48 -10.40
N LEU A 295 -5.35 -9.12 -11.12
CA LEU A 295 -6.42 -10.00 -11.54
C LEU A 295 -6.15 -10.51 -12.95
N THR A 296 -6.35 -11.81 -13.16
CA THR A 296 -6.34 -12.42 -14.50
C THR A 296 -7.72 -12.99 -14.78
N ILE A 297 -8.35 -12.50 -15.85
CA ILE A 297 -9.72 -12.80 -16.23
C ILE A 297 -9.73 -13.51 -17.57
N ALA A 298 -10.54 -14.55 -17.71
CA ALA A 298 -10.86 -15.24 -18.95
C ALA A 298 -12.31 -14.95 -19.35
N ARG A 299 -12.50 -14.41 -20.56
CA ARG A 299 -13.80 -14.14 -21.16
C ARG A 299 -14.20 -15.26 -22.14
N GLY A 300 -15.43 -15.73 -22.01
CA GLY A 300 -16.02 -16.78 -22.86
C GLY A 300 -15.63 -18.20 -22.42
N ASN A 301 -16.02 -19.19 -23.23
CA ASN A 301 -15.72 -20.62 -23.02
C ASN A 301 -14.27 -20.95 -23.38
N VAL A 302 -13.31 -20.23 -22.78
CA VAL A 302 -11.90 -20.60 -22.89
C VAL A 302 -11.72 -21.90 -22.13
N SER A 303 -11.40 -22.98 -22.86
CA SER A 303 -10.92 -24.22 -22.26
C SER A 303 -9.66 -23.87 -21.48
N LEU A 304 -9.76 -23.86 -20.16
CA LEU A 304 -8.63 -23.59 -19.30
C LEU A 304 -7.53 -24.62 -19.65
N PRO A 305 -6.27 -24.19 -19.84
CA PRO A 305 -5.18 -25.14 -19.95
C PRO A 305 -5.23 -26.02 -18.69
N SER A 306 -5.41 -27.32 -18.89
CA SER A 306 -5.44 -28.30 -17.81
C SER A 306 -4.23 -28.06 -16.93
N ALA A 307 -4.46 -27.85 -15.63
CA ALA A 307 -3.40 -27.52 -14.68
C ALA A 307 -2.23 -28.50 -14.84
N PRO A 308 -0.97 -28.05 -14.77
CA PRO A 308 0.17 -28.94 -14.77
C PRO A 308 -0.02 -29.92 -13.61
N THR A 309 -0.14 -31.20 -13.93
CA THR A 309 -0.19 -32.28 -12.94
C THR A 309 1.13 -32.22 -12.19
N GLN A 310 1.10 -31.69 -10.95
CA GLN A 310 2.21 -31.80 -10.01
C GLN A 310 2.26 -33.21 -9.44
#